data_AF-A0A3S1HK42-F1
#
_entry.id   AF-A0A3S1HK42-F1
#
_cell.length_a   1.000
_cell.length_b   1.000
_cell.length_c   1.000
_cell.angle_alpha   90.00
_cell.angle_beta   90.00
_cell.angle_gamma   90.00
#
_symmetry.space_group_name_H-M   'P 1'
#
loop_
_entity.id
_entity.type
_entity.pdbx_description
1 polymer ?
#
loop_
_entity_poly.entity_id
_entity_poly.type
_entity_poly.pdbx_seq_one_letter_code
_entity_poly.pdbx_strand_id
1 'polypeptide(L)'
;MKRVIAIADRAASVSLKLLVALNVLFFLSFLAVLLFAAGKAHAEIPTCTGADMLSALQKNDPATYRKIEAEAAATPNGKGLLWKLEKPGEKPSFLFGTMH
;
A
#
# COMPACT_ATOMS: atom_id res chain seq x y z
N MET A 1 30.87 31.87 48.74
CA MET A 1 29.53 31.29 48.47
C MET A 1 28.72 32.07 47.43
N LYS A 2 28.38 33.35 47.65
CA LYS A 2 27.53 34.13 46.72
C LYS A 2 28.03 34.23 45.27
N ARG A 3 29.35 34.39 45.06
CA ARG A 3 29.96 34.47 43.71
C ARG A 3 29.91 33.14 42.93
N VAL A 4 30.11 32.02 43.62
CA VAL A 4 30.07 30.68 43.01
C VAL A 4 28.66 30.36 42.53
N ILE A 5 27.65 30.70 43.34
CA ILE A 5 26.24 30.53 42.98
C ILE A 5 25.86 31.40 41.78
N ALA A 6 26.29 32.67 41.75
CA ALA A 6 26.01 33.56 40.62
C ALA A 6 26.67 33.12 39.30
N ILE A 7 27.87 32.51 39.37
CA ILE A 7 28.55 31.95 38.21
C ILE A 7 27.83 30.68 37.73
N ALA A 8 27.47 29.79 38.66
CA ALA A 8 26.74 28.56 38.36
C ALA A 8 25.37 28.84 37.72
N ASP A 9 24.65 29.85 38.20
CA ASP A 9 23.35 30.26 37.67
C ASP A 9 23.45 30.81 36.23
N ARG A 10 24.44 31.68 35.96
CA ARG A 10 24.72 32.16 34.61
C ARG A 10 25.10 31.02 33.67
N ALA A 11 25.96 30.12 34.11
CA ALA A 11 26.37 28.95 33.34
C ALA A 11 25.18 28.03 33.05
N ALA A 12 24.32 27.74 34.03
CA ALA A 12 23.11 26.94 33.86
C ALA A 12 22.15 27.57 32.85
N SER A 13 21.94 28.89 32.91
CA SER A 13 21.08 29.59 31.95
C SER A 13 21.60 29.50 30.51
N VAL A 14 22.92 29.59 30.32
CA VAL A 14 23.57 29.50 29.01
C VAL A 14 23.51 28.06 28.50
N SER A 15 23.80 27.08 29.36
CA SER A 15 23.74 25.67 29.02
C SER A 15 22.33 25.22 28.64
N LEU A 16 21.30 25.71 29.34
CA LEU A 16 19.91 25.39 29.01
C LEU A 16 19.49 25.97 27.66
N LYS A 17 19.89 27.23 27.37
CA LYS A 17 19.67 27.85 26.06
C LYS A 17 20.38 27.09 24.94
N LEU A 18 21.60 26.64 25.18
CA LEU A 18 22.36 25.84 24.22
C LEU A 18 21.68 24.49 23.96
N LEU A 19 21.20 23.81 25.01
CA LEU A 19 20.48 22.55 24.88
C LEU A 19 19.21 22.72 24.05
N VAL A 20 18.43 23.78 24.32
CA VAL A 20 17.23 24.10 23.53
C VAL A 20 17.60 24.37 22.08
N ALA A 21 18.62 25.20 21.82
CA ALA A 21 19.06 25.50 20.46
C ALA A 21 19.51 24.26 19.70
N LEU A 22 20.25 23.35 20.36
CA LEU A 22 20.70 22.09 19.78
C LEU A 22 19.53 21.17 19.42
N ASN A 23 18.53 21.05 20.30
CA ASN A 23 17.34 20.23 20.03
C ASN A 23 16.49 20.81 18.90
N VAL A 24 16.31 22.14 18.86
CA VAL A 24 15.61 22.81 17.76
C VAL A 24 16.37 22.59 16.46
N LEU A 25 17.69 22.74 16.45
CA LEU A 25 18.51 22.51 15.26
C LEU A 25 18.42 21.05 14.79
N PHE A 26 18.45 20.09 15.72
CA PHE A 26 18.28 18.67 15.41
C PHE A 26 16.90 18.40 14.80
N PHE A 27 15.84 18.92 15.41
CA PHE A 27 14.48 18.75 14.90
C PHE A 27 14.31 19.36 13.50
N LEU A 28 14.83 20.57 13.27
CA LEU A 28 14.79 21.22 11.97
C LEU A 28 15.60 20.46 10.91
N SER A 29 16.78 19.95 11.29
CA SER A 29 17.60 19.10 10.42
C SER A 29 16.88 17.81 10.06
N PHE A 30 16.26 17.15 11.03
CA PHE A 30 15.46 15.96 10.82
C PHE A 30 14.28 16.22 9.89
N LEU A 31 13.55 17.33 10.10
CA LEU A 31 12.43 17.71 9.24
C LEU A 31 12.90 18.01 7.81
N ALA A 32 14.03 18.70 7.65
CA ALA A 32 14.61 18.95 6.34
C ALA A 32 14.96 17.63 5.64
N VAL A 33 15.64 16.71 6.33
CA VAL A 33 15.96 15.38 5.77
C VAL A 33 14.69 14.62 5.39
N LEU A 34 13.66 14.62 6.24
CA LEU A 34 12.39 13.98 5.90
C LEU A 34 11.76 14.57 4.64
N LEU A 35 11.74 15.90 4.49
CA LEU A 35 11.17 16.55 3.31
C LEU A 35 11.93 16.24 2.02
N PHE A 36 13.26 16.09 2.09
CA PHE A 36 14.08 15.76 0.93
C PHE A 36 14.18 14.26 0.64
N ALA A 37 14.09 13.41 1.67
CA ALA A 37 14.22 11.96 1.57
C ALA A 37 12.89 11.23 1.45
N ALA A 38 11.76 11.86 1.78
CA ALA A 38 10.44 11.35 1.48
C ALA A 38 10.19 11.43 -0.04
N GLY A 39 10.74 10.45 -0.77
CA GLY A 39 10.44 10.25 -2.18
C GLY A 39 8.96 9.87 -2.39
N LYS A 40 8.52 9.87 -3.65
CA LYS A 40 7.20 9.34 -3.98
C LYS A 40 7.16 7.86 -3.63
N ALA A 41 6.08 7.40 -2.99
CA ALA A 41 5.79 5.98 -2.94
C ALA A 41 5.52 5.53 -4.38
N HIS A 42 6.52 4.92 -5.02
CA HIS A 42 6.40 4.39 -6.38
C HIS A 42 5.52 3.14 -6.33
N ALA A 43 4.21 3.33 -6.32
CA ALA A 43 3.22 2.30 -6.65
C ALA A 43 3.15 2.16 -8.18
N GLU A 44 4.31 2.06 -8.82
CA GLU A 44 4.40 1.82 -10.25
C GLU A 44 4.01 0.35 -10.48
N ILE A 45 2.90 0.15 -11.18
CA ILE A 45 2.58 -1.18 -11.69
C ILE A 45 3.61 -1.44 -12.80
N PRO A 46 4.50 -2.44 -12.63
CA PRO A 46 5.48 -2.74 -13.66
C PRO A 46 4.76 -3.04 -14.97
N THR A 47 5.37 -2.66 -16.09
CA THR A 47 4.83 -2.99 -17.41
C THR A 47 4.58 -4.49 -17.49
N CYS A 48 3.32 -4.88 -17.64
CA CYS A 48 2.96 -6.28 -17.81
C CYS A 48 3.53 -6.77 -19.14
N THR A 49 4.56 -7.62 -19.09
CA THR A 49 5.17 -8.26 -20.27
C THR A 49 4.49 -9.57 -20.64
N GLY A 50 3.33 -9.87 -20.01
CA GLY A 50 2.54 -11.05 -20.32
C GLY A 50 2.01 -11.01 -21.75
N ALA A 51 1.95 -12.16 -22.40
CA ALA A 51 1.30 -12.31 -23.70
C ALA A 51 -0.12 -12.85 -23.52
N ASP A 52 -1.05 -12.36 -24.34
CA ASP A 52 -2.42 -12.88 -24.36
C ASP A 52 -2.45 -14.28 -25.01
N MET A 53 -2.54 -15.28 -24.15
CA MET A 53 -2.56 -16.69 -24.55
C MET A 53 -3.88 -17.08 -25.22
N LEU A 54 -5.02 -16.47 -24.88
CA LEU A 54 -6.30 -16.79 -25.51
C LEU A 54 -6.33 -16.27 -26.95
N SER A 55 -5.86 -15.03 -27.18
CA SER A 55 -5.70 -14.49 -28.53
C SER A 55 -4.72 -15.32 -29.37
N ALA A 56 -3.61 -15.78 -28.79
CA ALA A 56 -2.66 -16.66 -29.47
C ALA A 56 -3.28 -18.02 -29.80
N LEU A 57 -4.00 -18.61 -28.85
CA LEU A 57 -4.66 -19.91 -29.00
C LEU A 57 -5.77 -19.85 -30.04
N GLN A 58 -6.58 -18.79 -30.06
CA GLN A 58 -7.64 -18.60 -31.05
C GLN A 58 -7.09 -18.61 -32.49
N LYS A 59 -5.87 -18.09 -32.69
CA LYS A 59 -5.19 -18.07 -34.00
C LYS A 59 -4.56 -19.42 -34.34
N ASN A 60 -3.83 -20.00 -33.39
CA ASN A 60 -2.95 -21.14 -33.65
C ASN A 60 -3.64 -22.50 -33.47
N ASP A 61 -4.63 -22.59 -32.58
CA ASP A 61 -5.44 -23.78 -32.33
C ASP A 61 -6.90 -23.42 -31.98
N PRO A 62 -7.72 -23.10 -33.00
CA PRO A 62 -9.12 -22.74 -32.80
C PRO A 62 -9.97 -23.88 -32.21
N ALA A 63 -9.55 -25.13 -32.36
CA ALA A 63 -10.28 -26.28 -31.82
C ALA A 63 -10.15 -26.33 -30.30
N THR A 64 -8.92 -26.21 -29.79
CA THR A 64 -8.67 -26.12 -28.35
C THR A 64 -9.29 -24.87 -27.75
N TYR A 65 -9.22 -23.72 -28.43
CA TYR A 65 -9.91 -22.49 -27.99
C TYR A 65 -11.42 -22.71 -27.79
N ARG A 66 -12.12 -23.32 -28.77
CA ARG A 66 -13.56 -23.60 -28.65
C ARG A 66 -13.88 -24.60 -27.53
N LYS A 67 -12.99 -25.56 -27.26
CA LYS A 67 -13.17 -26.51 -26.16
C LYS A 67 -13.12 -25.79 -24.81
N ILE A 68 -12.16 -24.88 -24.62
CA ILE A 68 -12.04 -24.07 -23.40
C ILE A 68 -13.27 -23.19 -23.21
N GLU A 69 -13.73 -22.50 -24.26
CA GLU A 69 -14.94 -21.69 -24.22
C GLU A 69 -16.18 -22.52 -23.83
N ALA A 70 -16.30 -23.74 -24.37
CA ALA A 70 -17.39 -24.65 -24.04
C ALA A 70 -17.35 -25.11 -22.57
N GLU A 71 -16.17 -25.43 -22.04
CA GLU A 71 -15.98 -25.81 -20.63
C GLU A 71 -16.26 -24.63 -19.69
N ALA A 72 -15.78 -23.43 -20.04
CA ALA A 72 -16.06 -22.20 -19.30
C ALA A 72 -17.56 -21.89 -19.26
N ALA A 73 -18.25 -22.04 -20.40
CA ALA A 73 -19.70 -21.85 -20.47
C ALA A 73 -20.49 -22.90 -19.68
N ALA A 74 -19.97 -24.12 -19.57
CA ALA A 74 -20.56 -25.20 -18.79
C ALA A 74 -20.29 -25.08 -17.28
N THR A 75 -19.41 -24.18 -16.85
CA THR A 75 -19.02 -24.03 -15.44
C THR A 75 -20.17 -23.44 -14.62
N PRO A 76 -20.70 -24.16 -13.61
CA PRO A 76 -21.75 -23.65 -12.74
C PRO A 76 -21.27 -22.40 -12.02
N ASN A 77 -22.13 -21.40 -11.95
CA ASN A 77 -21.80 -20.12 -11.35
C ASN A 77 -20.56 -19.42 -11.97
N GLY A 78 -20.19 -19.75 -13.21
CA GLY A 78 -19.07 -19.12 -13.91
C GLY A 78 -19.35 -17.70 -14.43
N LYS A 79 -20.60 -17.23 -14.32
CA LYS A 79 -21.04 -15.91 -14.82
C LYS A 79 -21.67 -15.09 -13.71
N GLY A 80 -21.21 -13.85 -13.53
CA GLY A 80 -21.76 -12.92 -12.55
C GLY A 80 -20.78 -12.63 -11.42
N LEU A 81 -20.79 -11.38 -10.95
CA LEU A 81 -19.89 -10.91 -9.90
C LEU A 81 -20.53 -10.96 -8.52
N LEU A 82 -21.85 -10.82 -8.42
CA LEU A 82 -22.59 -10.80 -7.16
C LEU A 82 -23.53 -12.00 -7.07
N TRP A 83 -23.34 -12.80 -6.03
CA TRP A 83 -24.09 -14.03 -5.77
C TRP A 83 -24.89 -13.88 -4.50
N LYS A 84 -26.17 -14.27 -4.52
CA LYS A 84 -26.99 -14.36 -3.33
C LYS A 84 -26.93 -15.80 -2.80
N LEU A 85 -26.62 -15.95 -1.52
CA LEU A 85 -26.56 -17.24 -0.82
C LEU A 85 -27.78 -17.35 0.09
N GLU A 86 -28.55 -18.43 -0.05
CA GLU A 86 -29.77 -18.66 0.72
C GLU A 86 -29.81 -20.08 1.26
N LYS A 87 -30.32 -20.21 2.49
CA LYS A 87 -30.58 -21.48 3.15
C LYS A 87 -31.88 -21.35 3.94
N PRO A 88 -32.75 -22.38 3.97
CA PRO A 88 -33.98 -22.34 4.77
C PRO A 88 -33.69 -22.02 6.24
N GLY A 89 -34.40 -21.03 6.77
CA GLY A 89 -34.26 -20.58 8.16
C GLY A 89 -33.13 -19.58 8.43
N GLU A 90 -32.32 -19.22 7.43
CA GLU A 90 -31.20 -18.28 7.57
C GLU A 90 -31.48 -16.97 6.82
N LYS A 91 -30.85 -15.87 7.27
CA LYS A 91 -30.88 -14.61 6.52
C LYS A 91 -29.99 -14.72 5.27
N PRO A 92 -30.44 -14.24 4.09
CA PRO A 92 -29.61 -14.24 2.89
C PRO A 92 -28.30 -13.47 3.09
N SER A 93 -27.23 -13.96 2.49
CA SER A 93 -25.95 -13.27 2.40
C SER A 93 -25.53 -13.10 0.94
N PHE A 94 -24.53 -12.25 0.69
CA PHE A 94 -24.08 -11.93 -0.66
C PHE A 94 -22.57 -12.12 -0.79
N LEU A 95 -22.14 -12.80 -1.84
CA LEU A 95 -20.75 -13.02 -2.18
C LEU A 95 -20.41 -12.20 -3.44
N PHE A 96 -19.41 -11.33 -3.34
CA PHE A 96 -18.86 -10.62 -4.49
C PHE A 96 -17.56 -11.27 -4.95
N GLY A 97 -17.58 -11.94 -6.10
CA GLY A 97 -16.43 -12.61 -6.69
C GLY A 97 -15.57 -11.63 -7.48
N THR A 98 -14.29 -11.52 -7.10
CA THR A 98 -13.26 -10.80 -7.87
C THR A 98 -12.30 -11.82 -8.47
N MET A 99 -12.21 -11.90 -9.79
CA MET A 99 -11.11 -12.61 -10.46
C MET A 99 -9.93 -11.64 -10.61
N HIS A 100 -8.75 -12.04 -10.14
CA HIS A 100 -7.48 -11.35 -10.34
C HIS A 100 -6.74 -11.95 -11.53
#